data_AF-W0GTX9-F1
#
_entry.id   AF-W0GTX9-F1
#
_cell.length_a   1.000
_cell.length_b   1.000
_cell.length_c   1.000
_cell.angle_alpha   90.00
_cell.angle_beta   90.00
_cell.angle_gamma   90.00
#
_symmetry.space_group_name_H-M   'P 1'
#
loop_
_entity.id
_entity.type
_entity.pdbx_description
1 polymer ?
#
loop_
_entity_poly.entity_id
_entity_poly.type
_entity_poly.pdbx_seq_one_letter_code
_entity_poly.pdbx_strand_id
1 'polypeptide(L)'
;MVRDRLSHFCTSVWNRVELHRPLAISVAAAGTLALGLTSLLLMDQGELSPVGIERGRQREDNPSSSVPLPPKSRSWRSPLARQCSGVDTALRSRLNQLDARSNSWRAFVKIDPTNFGERYHKDAYGRVIDATPRVVVLHETVYSMSSALNTFMTPHPRDEDQVSYHTLVGQDGRVLDLVDPLSRAYGAGFSAFLGEWAITNKKLKGSVNNFALHLSLESPPSGANANRSHVGYTSKQYDALALVLSGWIRSFNLPPAAITTHRHVDVGGERDDPRSFDWSKLQTRLAALGDLCVT
;
A
#
# COMPACT_ATOMS: atom_id res chain seq x y z
N MET A 1 59.23 38.19 0.88
CA MET A 1 58.69 36.87 0.44
C MET A 1 57.32 37.14 -0.17
N VAL A 2 57.25 37.51 -1.46
CA VAL A 2 56.91 36.64 -2.61
C VAL A 2 55.51 36.05 -2.40
N ARG A 3 54.38 36.62 -2.89
CA ARG A 3 53.93 37.00 -4.24
C ARG A 3 53.94 35.81 -5.22
N ASP A 4 52.74 35.32 -5.58
CA ASP A 4 52.31 34.76 -6.89
C ASP A 4 51.06 33.87 -6.67
N ARG A 5 50.01 33.81 -7.51
CA ARG A 5 49.66 34.38 -8.82
C ARG A 5 48.20 34.00 -9.14
N LEU A 6 47.45 34.92 -9.78
CA LEU A 6 46.56 34.77 -10.97
C LEU A 6 45.44 33.69 -10.90
N SER A 7 44.14 33.97 -11.00
CA SER A 7 43.33 34.69 -12.02
C SER A 7 43.57 34.29 -13.49
N HIS A 8 42.52 33.73 -14.10
CA HIS A 8 42.21 33.59 -15.53
C HIS A 8 42.83 32.46 -16.37
N PHE A 9 41.97 31.49 -16.74
CA PHE A 9 41.90 30.90 -18.10
C PHE A 9 40.46 30.35 -18.31
N CYS A 10 39.58 31.13 -18.95
CA CYS A 10 39.09 30.98 -20.34
C CYS A 10 38.19 29.74 -20.59
N THR A 11 36.85 29.89 -20.62
CA THR A 11 35.94 30.07 -21.79
C THR A 11 35.65 28.83 -22.66
N SER A 12 34.36 28.68 -22.97
CA SER A 12 33.69 27.76 -23.93
C SER A 12 33.60 26.29 -23.46
N VAL A 13 32.44 25.64 -23.42
CA VAL A 13 31.46 25.48 -24.50
C VAL A 13 30.03 25.41 -23.92
N TRP A 14 29.18 26.34 -24.37
CA TRP A 14 27.73 26.19 -24.40
C TRP A 14 27.35 25.63 -25.78
N ASN A 15 26.67 24.46 -25.84
CA ASN A 15 25.42 24.25 -26.60
C ASN A 15 25.06 22.77 -26.81
N ARG A 16 23.74 22.55 -26.82
CA ARG A 16 22.93 21.36 -27.21
C ARG A 16 22.85 20.20 -26.21
N VAL A 17 21.71 20.11 -25.52
CA VAL A 17 20.68 19.09 -25.82
C VAL A 17 19.30 19.72 -25.60
N GLU A 18 18.38 19.33 -26.47
CA GLU A 18 17.09 19.94 -26.83
C GLU A 18 16.02 19.99 -25.73
N LEU A 19 15.14 20.99 -25.91
CA LEU A 19 13.80 21.08 -25.35
C LEU A 19 13.01 19.77 -25.57
N HIS A 20 12.68 19.07 -24.50
CA HIS A 20 11.49 18.22 -24.47
C HIS A 20 10.56 18.68 -23.35
N ARG A 21 9.46 19.32 -23.75
CA ARG A 21 8.28 19.55 -22.91
C ARG A 21 7.76 18.19 -22.42
N PRO A 22 7.50 17.99 -21.12
CA PRO A 22 6.67 16.87 -20.72
C PRO A 22 5.21 17.23 -21.05
N LEU A 23 4.63 16.52 -22.02
CA LEU A 23 3.17 16.40 -22.09
C LEU A 23 2.72 15.73 -20.80
N ALA A 24 2.01 16.48 -19.96
CA ALA A 24 1.23 15.92 -18.87
C ALA A 24 0.10 15.09 -19.48
N ILE A 25 0.30 13.78 -19.57
CA ILE A 25 -0.78 12.83 -19.80
C ILE A 25 -1.28 12.40 -18.44
N SER A 26 -2.33 13.08 -17.97
CA SER A 26 -3.14 12.61 -16.86
C SER A 26 -3.85 11.32 -17.30
N VAL A 27 -3.27 10.17 -16.99
CA VAL A 27 -4.01 8.90 -17.06
C VAL A 27 -4.83 8.81 -15.79
N ALA A 28 -6.08 9.26 -15.89
CA ALA A 28 -7.12 8.83 -14.96
C ALA A 28 -7.17 7.30 -15.03
N ALA A 29 -6.91 6.63 -13.90
CA ALA A 29 -7.21 5.21 -13.75
C ALA A 29 -8.74 5.07 -13.79
N ALA A 30 -9.28 4.92 -15.00
CA ALA A 30 -10.67 4.62 -15.24
C ALA A 30 -10.96 3.22 -14.68
N GLY A 31 -11.75 3.17 -13.60
CA GLY A 31 -12.42 1.95 -13.19
C GLY A 31 -13.29 1.46 -14.35
N THR A 32 -12.98 0.27 -14.87
CA THR A 32 -13.75 -0.37 -15.92
C THR A 32 -15.06 -0.93 -15.35
N LEU A 33 -16.12 -0.12 -15.41
CA LEU A 33 -17.51 -0.59 -15.40
C LEU A 33 -17.81 -1.24 -16.76
N ALA A 34 -17.85 -2.57 -16.80
CA ALA A 34 -18.37 -3.30 -17.97
C ALA A 34 -19.92 -3.30 -17.93
N LEU A 35 -20.54 -2.42 -18.71
CA LEU A 35 -21.94 -2.54 -19.10
C LEU A 35 -22.04 -3.45 -20.32
N GLY A 36 -22.59 -4.65 -20.14
CA GLY A 36 -22.99 -5.53 -21.24
C GLY A 36 -24.32 -5.06 -21.81
N LEU A 37 -24.29 -4.49 -23.01
CA LEU A 37 -25.45 -4.34 -23.88
C LEU A 37 -25.29 -5.29 -25.07
N THR A 38 -26.14 -6.31 -25.11
CA THR A 38 -26.52 -6.97 -26.37
C THR A 38 -28.03 -7.15 -26.35
N SER A 39 -28.72 -6.22 -27.00
CA SER A 39 -30.12 -6.38 -27.43
C SER A 39 -30.15 -7.32 -28.63
N LEU A 40 -30.96 -8.37 -28.57
CA LEU A 40 -31.48 -9.04 -29.75
C LEU A 40 -33.01 -8.91 -29.73
N LEU A 41 -33.53 -8.23 -30.75
CA LEU A 41 -34.95 -8.01 -31.01
C LEU A 41 -35.64 -9.32 -31.36
N LEU A 42 -36.81 -9.57 -30.75
CA LEU A 42 -37.90 -10.34 -31.35
C LEU A 42 -39.21 -9.68 -30.91
N MET A 43 -40.03 -9.34 -31.90
CA MET A 43 -41.29 -8.64 -31.75
C MET A 43 -42.40 -9.58 -31.30
N ASP A 44 -43.30 -9.11 -30.44
CA ASP A 44 -44.71 -9.51 -30.51
C ASP A 44 -45.63 -8.38 -30.03
N GLN A 45 -46.84 -8.37 -30.58
CA GLN A 45 -47.80 -7.28 -30.64
C GLN A 45 -48.65 -7.11 -29.37
N GLY A 46 -49.20 -5.90 -29.17
CA GLY A 46 -50.54 -5.76 -28.57
C GLY A 46 -50.71 -4.75 -27.44
N GLU A 47 -51.54 -3.75 -27.73
CA GLU A 47 -52.38 -2.94 -26.83
C GLU A 47 -51.85 -1.67 -26.14
N LEU A 48 -52.72 -0.65 -26.19
CA LEU A 48 -52.53 0.74 -25.83
C LEU A 48 -53.07 1.06 -24.42
N SER A 49 -52.35 1.96 -23.74
CA SER A 49 -52.76 2.96 -22.73
C SER A 49 -52.56 2.61 -21.24
N PRO A 50 -52.40 3.61 -20.32
CA PRO A 50 -52.15 5.05 -20.51
C PRO A 50 -50.87 5.56 -19.78
N VAL A 51 -50.51 6.80 -20.13
CA VAL A 51 -49.48 7.67 -19.54
C VAL A 51 -49.55 7.69 -18.01
N GLY A 52 -48.52 7.12 -17.37
CA GLY A 52 -48.26 7.25 -15.94
C GLY A 52 -47.37 8.46 -15.67
N ILE A 53 -47.93 9.45 -14.99
CA ILE A 53 -47.23 10.64 -14.49
C ILE A 53 -46.03 10.22 -13.63
N GLU A 54 -44.82 10.62 -14.03
CA GLU A 54 -43.61 10.54 -13.19
C GLU A 54 -43.82 11.35 -11.91
N ARG A 55 -44.20 10.67 -10.83
CA ARG A 55 -44.02 11.21 -9.48
C ARG A 55 -42.54 11.08 -9.13
N GLY A 56 -41.92 12.24 -8.91
CA GLY A 56 -40.54 12.39 -8.53
C GLY A 56 -40.10 11.37 -7.50
N ARG A 57 -39.10 10.57 -7.88
CA ARG A 57 -38.33 9.75 -6.96
C ARG A 57 -37.53 10.73 -6.10
N GLN A 58 -38.11 11.12 -4.97
CA GLN A 58 -37.37 11.79 -3.92
C GLN A 58 -36.18 10.91 -3.56
N ARG A 59 -35.00 11.51 -3.70
CA ARG A 59 -33.71 10.98 -3.30
C ARG A 59 -33.76 10.79 -1.78
N GLU A 60 -33.94 9.56 -1.31
CA GLU A 60 -33.73 9.21 0.09
C GLU A 60 -32.22 9.24 0.39
N ASP A 61 -31.66 10.44 0.46
CA ASP A 61 -30.36 10.67 1.11
C ASP A 61 -30.60 10.84 2.62
N ASN A 62 -31.09 9.77 3.27
CA ASN A 62 -30.94 9.63 4.71
C ASN A 62 -29.73 8.72 4.94
N PRO A 63 -28.52 9.24 5.26
CA PRO A 63 -27.42 8.38 5.65
C PRO A 63 -27.86 7.66 6.91
N SER A 64 -28.13 6.36 6.78
CA SER A 64 -28.61 5.52 7.88
C SER A 64 -27.78 5.81 9.13
N SER A 65 -28.45 6.11 10.23
CA SER A 65 -27.80 6.32 11.53
C SER A 65 -27.15 5.04 12.07
N SER A 66 -27.49 3.88 11.50
CA SER A 66 -26.93 2.59 11.86
C SER A 66 -25.56 2.38 11.23
N VAL A 67 -24.59 1.94 12.04
CA VAL A 67 -23.26 1.57 11.53
C VAL A 67 -23.38 0.35 10.62
N PRO A 68 -22.82 0.39 9.39
CA PRO A 68 -22.76 -0.79 8.54
C PRO A 68 -22.08 -1.96 9.26
N LEU A 69 -22.64 -3.16 9.10
CA LEU A 69 -21.98 -4.38 9.56
C LEU A 69 -20.75 -4.66 8.70
N PRO A 70 -19.66 -5.18 9.28
CA PRO A 70 -18.52 -5.61 8.49
C PRO A 70 -18.98 -6.67 7.48
N PRO A 71 -18.58 -6.53 6.21
CA PRO A 71 -18.85 -7.54 5.20
C PRO A 71 -18.15 -8.84 5.59
N LYS A 72 -18.63 -9.97 5.06
CA LYS A 72 -17.96 -11.26 5.25
C LYS A 72 -16.53 -11.18 4.69
N SER A 73 -15.53 -11.09 5.57
CA SER A 73 -14.13 -11.12 5.18
C SER A 73 -13.66 -12.56 4.97
N ARG A 74 -12.63 -12.75 4.17
CA ARG A 74 -11.96 -14.05 4.02
C ARG A 74 -11.34 -14.47 5.35
N SER A 75 -11.37 -15.76 5.67
CA SER A 75 -10.63 -16.28 6.82
C SER A 75 -9.13 -16.15 6.57
N TRP A 76 -8.38 -15.65 7.55
CA TRP A 76 -6.92 -15.57 7.47
C TRP A 76 -6.27 -16.76 8.18
N ARG A 77 -5.30 -17.38 7.53
CA ARG A 77 -4.33 -18.27 8.17
C ARG A 77 -2.95 -17.86 7.67
N SER A 78 -2.11 -17.39 8.59
CA SER A 78 -0.77 -16.95 8.22
C SER A 78 0.05 -18.09 7.63
N PRO A 79 0.73 -17.88 6.49
CA PRO A 79 1.70 -18.83 5.96
C PRO A 79 2.98 -18.92 6.78
N LEU A 80 3.21 -17.97 7.71
CA LEU A 80 4.37 -17.98 8.59
C LEU A 80 4.14 -18.97 9.73
N ALA A 81 4.95 -20.03 9.77
CA ALA A 81 4.91 -21.01 10.85
C ALA A 81 5.92 -20.66 11.95
N ARG A 82 5.64 -21.15 13.18
CA ARG A 82 6.61 -21.11 14.27
C ARG A 82 7.88 -21.88 13.85
N GLN A 83 9.04 -21.25 13.99
CA GLN A 83 10.33 -21.85 13.65
C GLN A 83 11.41 -21.42 14.63
N CYS A 84 11.81 -22.37 15.49
CA CYS A 84 12.78 -22.16 16.57
C CYS A 84 14.10 -22.91 16.38
N SER A 85 14.14 -23.88 15.48
CA SER A 85 15.28 -24.74 15.21
C SER A 85 15.67 -24.67 13.74
N GLY A 86 16.85 -25.20 13.40
CA GLY A 86 17.35 -25.15 12.02
C GLY A 86 17.56 -23.73 11.51
N VAL A 87 17.87 -22.78 12.40
CA VAL A 87 18.07 -21.39 12.02
C VAL A 87 19.42 -21.23 11.34
N ASP A 88 19.40 -20.65 10.13
CA ASP A 88 20.60 -20.31 9.37
C ASP A 88 21.38 -19.18 10.09
N THR A 89 22.51 -19.56 10.69
CA THR A 89 23.39 -18.65 11.44
C THR A 89 24.13 -17.67 10.54
N ALA A 90 24.44 -18.06 9.30
CA ALA A 90 25.09 -17.18 8.33
C ALA A 90 24.09 -16.11 7.87
N LEU A 91 22.83 -16.50 7.60
CA LEU A 91 21.76 -15.55 7.31
C LEU A 91 21.52 -14.59 8.48
N ARG A 92 21.43 -15.10 9.71
CA ARG A 92 21.27 -14.26 10.91
C ARG A 92 22.40 -13.24 11.02
N SER A 93 23.66 -13.68 10.91
CA SER A 93 24.83 -12.79 10.96
C SER A 93 24.74 -11.70 9.89
N ARG A 94 24.39 -12.08 8.66
CA ARG A 94 24.25 -11.15 7.53
C ARG A 94 23.13 -10.12 7.73
N LEU A 95 21.98 -10.53 8.25
CA LEU A 95 20.86 -9.62 8.55
C LEU A 95 21.22 -8.67 9.70
N ASN A 96 21.85 -9.17 10.76
CA ASN A 96 22.30 -8.33 11.88
C ASN A 96 23.36 -7.30 11.44
N GLN A 97 24.29 -7.69 10.57
CA GLN A 97 25.27 -6.77 9.98
C GLN A 97 24.60 -5.72 9.08
N LEU A 98 23.56 -6.10 8.34
CA LEU A 98 22.78 -5.17 7.53
C LEU A 98 22.01 -4.17 8.41
N ASP A 99 21.38 -4.65 9.48
CA ASP A 99 20.63 -3.82 10.42
C ASP A 99 21.53 -2.82 11.17
N ALA A 100 22.72 -3.26 11.60
CA ALA A 100 23.71 -2.41 12.26
C ALA A 100 24.18 -1.21 11.39
N ARG A 101 23.99 -1.28 10.07
CA ARG A 101 24.28 -0.19 9.12
C ARG A 101 23.01 0.37 8.46
N SER A 102 21.87 0.32 9.15
CA SER A 102 20.56 0.80 8.67
C SER A 102 20.62 2.16 7.98
N ASN A 103 21.37 3.12 8.53
CA ASN A 103 21.55 4.46 7.96
C ASN A 103 22.12 4.48 6.53
N SER A 104 22.74 3.39 6.05
CA SER A 104 23.28 3.32 4.68
C SER A 104 22.26 2.87 3.64
N TRP A 105 21.11 2.34 4.04
CA TRP A 105 20.11 1.76 3.13
C TRP A 105 18.67 2.15 3.45
N ARG A 106 18.40 2.69 4.64
CA ARG A 106 17.08 3.14 5.10
C ARG A 106 17.09 4.64 5.35
N ALA A 107 16.10 5.34 4.82
CA ALA A 107 15.93 6.77 5.00
C ALA A 107 14.47 7.15 5.18
N PHE A 108 14.22 8.24 5.90
CA PHE A 108 12.90 8.87 5.94
C PHE A 108 12.75 9.88 4.80
N VAL A 109 11.62 9.86 4.11
CA VAL A 109 11.28 10.84 3.06
C VAL A 109 9.92 11.43 3.35
N LYS A 110 9.88 12.75 3.48
CA LYS A 110 8.63 13.48 3.67
C LYS A 110 7.77 13.40 2.41
N ILE A 111 6.52 12.98 2.56
CA ILE A 111 5.48 12.99 1.52
C ILE A 111 4.51 14.16 1.76
N ASP A 112 3.55 14.35 0.85
CA ASP A 112 2.57 15.42 1.00
C ASP A 112 1.64 15.17 2.20
N PRO A 113 1.38 16.19 3.06
CA PRO A 113 0.57 16.02 4.26
C PRO A 113 -0.89 15.63 3.99
N THR A 114 -1.43 15.77 2.78
CA THR A 114 -2.77 15.26 2.49
C THR A 114 -2.80 13.73 2.39
N ASN A 115 -1.65 13.06 2.24
CA ASN A 115 -1.57 11.62 2.02
C ASN A 115 -1.35 10.82 3.31
N PHE A 116 -1.50 11.41 4.49
CA PHE A 116 -1.56 10.69 5.75
C PHE A 116 -2.36 11.52 6.77
N GLY A 117 -2.65 10.95 7.94
CA GLY A 117 -3.37 11.67 8.97
C GLY A 117 -3.22 11.03 10.33
N GLU A 118 -3.92 11.58 11.32
CA GLU A 118 -4.00 10.97 12.64
C GLU A 118 -4.85 9.69 12.60
N ARG A 119 -4.53 8.75 13.50
CA ARG A 119 -5.38 7.59 13.74
C ARG A 119 -6.57 8.00 14.60
N TYR A 120 -7.74 7.47 14.27
CA TYR A 120 -9.00 7.81 14.92
C TYR A 120 -9.26 6.88 16.11
N HIS A 121 -9.58 7.45 17.27
CA HIS A 121 -10.07 6.71 18.45
C HIS A 121 -11.59 6.61 18.50
N LYS A 122 -12.29 7.33 17.62
CA LYS A 122 -13.73 7.21 17.39
C LYS A 122 -13.99 7.10 15.90
N ASP A 123 -14.85 6.17 15.51
CA ASP A 123 -15.29 6.07 14.12
C ASP A 123 -16.28 7.20 13.76
N ALA A 124 -16.66 7.28 12.49
CA ALA A 124 -17.56 8.31 11.96
C ALA A 124 -18.99 8.24 12.55
N TYR A 125 -19.31 7.18 13.31
CA TYR A 125 -20.57 6.99 14.02
C TYR A 125 -20.42 7.20 15.54
N GLY A 126 -19.25 7.64 16.00
CA GLY A 126 -18.97 7.96 17.40
C GLY A 126 -18.62 6.76 18.27
N ARG A 127 -18.47 5.54 17.70
CA ARG A 127 -18.05 4.36 18.48
C ARG A 127 -16.56 4.46 18.77
N VAL A 128 -16.17 4.11 19.99
CA VAL A 128 -14.76 3.99 20.36
C VAL A 128 -14.15 2.83 19.57
N ILE A 129 -13.01 3.09 18.95
CA ILE A 129 -12.24 2.10 18.19
C ILE A 129 -10.79 2.11 18.66
N ASP A 130 -10.17 0.92 18.69
CA ASP A 130 -8.74 0.81 18.94
C ASP A 130 -7.97 1.15 17.66
N ALA A 131 -7.13 2.16 17.75
CA ALA A 131 -6.29 2.66 16.67
C ALA A 131 -4.86 2.08 16.72
N THR A 132 -4.53 1.28 17.73
CA THR A 132 -3.19 0.70 17.90
C THR A 132 -2.81 -0.13 16.67
N PRO A 133 -1.62 0.09 16.07
CA PRO A 133 -1.13 -0.73 14.97
C PRO A 133 -1.11 -2.21 15.36
N ARG A 134 -1.89 -3.03 14.66
CA ARG A 134 -2.03 -4.47 14.97
C ARG A 134 -2.10 -5.39 13.76
N VAL A 135 -2.01 -4.84 12.55
CA VAL A 135 -1.99 -5.59 11.28
C VAL A 135 -0.94 -4.98 10.36
N VAL A 136 -0.19 -5.81 9.65
CA VAL A 136 0.67 -5.37 8.55
C VAL A 136 0.07 -5.83 7.24
N VAL A 137 -0.17 -4.91 6.32
CA VAL A 137 -0.62 -5.22 4.96
C VAL A 137 0.56 -5.04 4.03
N LEU A 138 0.97 -6.13 3.38
CA LEU A 138 1.97 -6.14 2.33
C LEU A 138 1.35 -5.71 1.00
N HIS A 139 2.10 -4.90 0.25
CA HIS A 139 1.71 -4.35 -1.04
C HIS A 139 2.81 -4.58 -2.08
N GLU A 140 2.48 -4.31 -3.34
CA GLU A 140 3.47 -4.01 -4.38
C GLU A 140 3.16 -2.67 -5.07
N THR A 141 4.17 -2.04 -5.66
CA THR A 141 4.00 -0.76 -6.35
C THR A 141 3.44 -0.88 -7.78
N VAL A 142 3.45 -2.09 -8.36
CA VAL A 142 3.21 -2.41 -9.79
C VAL A 142 4.27 -1.82 -10.72
N TYR A 143 4.68 -0.57 -10.49
CA TYR A 143 5.73 0.16 -11.19
C TYR A 143 6.96 0.37 -10.30
N SER A 144 7.80 1.37 -10.60
CA SER A 144 8.98 1.68 -9.82
C SER A 144 8.66 2.31 -8.45
N MET A 145 9.62 2.23 -7.53
CA MET A 145 9.55 2.89 -6.23
C MET A 145 9.41 4.42 -6.38
N SER A 146 10.11 5.01 -7.36
CA SER A 146 10.02 6.44 -7.66
C SER A 146 8.63 6.84 -8.15
N SER A 147 7.93 5.99 -8.90
CA SER A 147 6.56 6.24 -9.35
C SER A 147 5.62 6.38 -8.15
N ALA A 148 5.67 5.41 -7.22
CA ALA A 148 4.89 5.44 -6.00
C ALA A 148 5.23 6.67 -5.13
N LEU A 149 6.51 6.98 -4.97
CA LEU A 149 6.94 8.15 -4.22
C LEU A 149 6.40 9.46 -4.81
N ASN A 150 6.45 9.61 -6.13
CA ASN A 150 5.91 10.79 -6.82
C ASN A 150 4.40 10.93 -6.59
N THR A 151 3.65 9.82 -6.60
CA THR A 151 2.23 9.83 -6.23
C THR A 151 2.05 10.33 -4.80
N PHE A 152 2.83 9.84 -3.84
CA PHE A 152 2.68 10.25 -2.44
C PHE A 152 3.13 11.69 -2.16
N MET A 153 4.02 12.24 -3.00
CA MET A 153 4.40 13.66 -2.98
C MET A 153 3.38 14.57 -3.66
N THR A 154 2.41 14.01 -4.40
CA THR A 154 1.36 14.79 -5.05
C THR A 154 0.21 15.06 -4.07
N PRO A 155 -0.29 16.31 -3.93
CA PRO A 155 -1.42 16.60 -3.07
C PRO A 155 -2.71 15.91 -3.54
N HIS A 156 -3.41 15.28 -2.60
CA HIS A 156 -4.71 14.64 -2.76
C HIS A 156 -5.67 15.15 -1.67
N PRO A 157 -6.28 16.34 -1.84
CA PRO A 157 -7.11 16.96 -0.81
C PRO A 157 -8.46 16.25 -0.59
N ARG A 158 -8.87 15.37 -1.50
CA ARG A 158 -10.10 14.59 -1.39
C ARG A 158 -9.80 13.23 -0.79
N ASP A 159 -10.50 12.85 0.27
CA ASP A 159 -10.28 11.58 0.98
C ASP A 159 -10.27 10.35 0.05
N GLU A 160 -11.08 10.36 -1.02
CA GLU A 160 -11.13 9.25 -1.98
C GLU A 160 -9.88 9.09 -2.86
N ASP A 161 -9.07 10.14 -3.00
CA ASP A 161 -7.84 10.13 -3.80
C ASP A 161 -6.58 9.88 -2.95
N GLN A 162 -6.70 10.02 -1.63
CA GLN A 162 -5.57 9.95 -0.72
C GLN A 162 -4.95 8.55 -0.72
N VAL A 163 -3.63 8.49 -0.85
CA VAL A 163 -2.90 7.22 -0.97
C VAL A 163 -1.50 7.33 -0.39
N SER A 164 -1.11 6.34 0.42
CA SER A 164 0.25 6.24 0.96
C SER A 164 0.53 4.88 1.57
N TYR A 165 1.82 4.60 1.76
CA TYR A 165 2.31 3.50 2.57
C TYR A 165 3.23 4.02 3.67
N HIS A 166 3.43 3.23 4.73
CA HIS A 166 4.40 3.58 5.77
C HIS A 166 5.83 3.40 5.27
N THR A 167 6.07 2.32 4.50
CA THR A 167 7.41 1.97 4.02
C THR A 167 7.38 1.44 2.58
N LEU A 168 8.36 1.86 1.77
CA LEU A 168 8.67 1.30 0.45
C LEU A 168 10.01 0.56 0.49
N VAL A 169 10.11 -0.59 -0.19
CA VAL A 169 11.35 -1.37 -0.35
C VAL A 169 11.69 -1.52 -1.83
N GLY A 170 12.77 -0.86 -2.27
CA GLY A 170 13.28 -0.90 -3.63
C GLY A 170 13.89 -2.24 -4.02
N GLN A 171 14.02 -2.52 -5.32
CA GLN A 171 14.58 -3.77 -5.85
C GLN A 171 16.01 -4.04 -5.37
N ASP A 172 16.77 -2.98 -5.07
CA ASP A 172 18.13 -3.03 -4.55
C ASP A 172 18.23 -3.21 -3.03
N GLY A 173 17.10 -3.26 -2.32
CA GLY A 173 17.00 -3.37 -0.86
C GLY A 173 17.06 -2.03 -0.13
N ARG A 174 17.09 -0.89 -0.83
CA ARG A 174 16.89 0.42 -0.18
C ARG A 174 15.47 0.54 0.37
N VAL A 175 15.33 1.24 1.48
CA VAL A 175 14.07 1.43 2.19
C VAL A 175 13.79 2.91 2.38
N LEU A 176 12.58 3.32 2.03
CA LEU A 176 12.06 4.65 2.28
C LEU A 176 10.90 4.56 3.27
N ASP A 177 11.06 5.12 4.46
CA ASP A 177 9.95 5.34 5.39
C ASP A 177 9.30 6.69 5.07
N LEU A 178 7.97 6.69 4.96
CA LEU A 178 7.21 7.82 4.42
C LEU A 178 6.17 8.36 5.40
N VAL A 179 5.52 7.45 6.14
CA VAL A 179 4.51 7.77 7.14
C VAL A 179 4.94 7.17 8.47
N ASP A 180 4.91 7.98 9.53
CA ASP A 180 5.18 7.50 10.89
C ASP A 180 4.24 6.32 11.20
N PRO A 181 4.74 5.18 11.73
CA PRO A 181 3.91 4.04 12.13
C PRO A 181 2.72 4.37 13.05
N LEU A 182 2.81 5.44 13.85
CA LEU A 182 1.72 5.92 14.71
C LEU A 182 0.71 6.79 13.96
N SER A 183 1.04 7.28 12.76
CA SER A 183 0.10 7.95 11.87
C SER A 183 -0.69 6.94 11.02
N ARG A 184 -1.80 7.40 10.44
CA ARG A 184 -2.65 6.65 9.52
C ARG A 184 -2.17 6.87 8.09
N ALA A 185 -1.65 5.81 7.46
CA ALA A 185 -1.44 5.77 6.01
C ALA A 185 -2.70 5.31 5.27
N TYR A 186 -2.76 5.54 3.96
CA TYR A 186 -3.94 5.29 3.13
C TYR A 186 -3.69 4.19 2.09
N GLY A 187 -3.42 2.98 2.56
CA GLY A 187 -2.92 1.91 1.69
C GLY A 187 -3.91 0.82 1.29
N ALA A 188 -5.01 0.59 2.01
CA ALA A 188 -5.86 -0.59 1.78
C ALA A 188 -7.25 -0.32 1.19
N GLY A 189 -7.71 0.94 1.12
CA GLY A 189 -9.06 1.26 0.61
C GLY A 189 -10.17 0.47 1.33
N PHE A 190 -11.17 0.00 0.58
CA PHE A 190 -12.26 -0.82 1.12
C PHE A 190 -11.76 -2.20 1.54
N SER A 191 -11.55 -2.38 2.85
CA SER A 191 -10.83 -3.53 3.38
C SER A 191 -11.31 -3.93 4.78
N ALA A 192 -11.09 -5.20 5.11
CA ALA A 192 -11.33 -5.76 6.43
C ALA A 192 -10.33 -6.88 6.74
N PHE A 193 -9.99 -7.06 8.01
CA PHE A 193 -9.15 -8.16 8.47
C PHE A 193 -9.81 -8.85 9.65
N LEU A 194 -10.05 -10.17 9.54
CA LEU A 194 -10.76 -10.95 10.57
C LEU A 194 -12.11 -10.34 11.01
N GLY A 195 -12.83 -9.73 10.07
CA GLY A 195 -14.11 -9.05 10.32
C GLY A 195 -13.97 -7.64 10.91
N GLU A 196 -12.76 -7.15 11.16
CA GLU A 196 -12.51 -5.79 11.65
C GLU A 196 -12.24 -4.81 10.51
N TRP A 197 -12.78 -3.60 10.67
CA TRP A 197 -12.61 -2.44 9.81
C TRP A 197 -12.94 -1.16 10.59
N ALA A 198 -12.48 -0.01 10.11
CA ALA A 198 -12.84 1.29 10.67
C ALA A 198 -13.46 2.18 9.58
N ILE A 199 -14.57 2.85 9.90
CA ILE A 199 -15.20 3.84 9.02
C ILE A 199 -14.88 5.22 9.60
N THR A 200 -13.90 5.93 9.02
CA THR A 200 -13.47 7.26 9.49
C THR A 200 -14.20 8.40 8.76
N ASN A 201 -14.84 8.11 7.63
CA ASN A 201 -15.67 9.04 6.87
C ASN A 201 -16.93 8.31 6.38
N LYS A 202 -18.13 8.84 6.66
CA LYS A 202 -19.42 8.21 6.29
C LYS A 202 -19.63 8.07 4.78
N LYS A 203 -18.89 8.83 3.97
CA LYS A 203 -18.94 8.74 2.48
C LYS A 203 -18.07 7.60 1.94
N LEU A 204 -17.18 7.04 2.77
CA LEU A 204 -16.26 5.99 2.39
C LEU A 204 -16.65 4.66 3.04
N LYS A 205 -16.22 3.57 2.40
CA LYS A 205 -16.34 2.22 2.95
C LYS A 205 -15.31 2.01 4.06
N GLY A 206 -15.57 1.06 4.96
CA GLY A 206 -14.65 0.76 6.05
C GLY A 206 -13.31 0.21 5.55
N SER A 207 -12.26 0.44 6.34
CA SER A 207 -10.89 0.15 5.97
C SER A 207 -10.06 -0.30 7.17
N VAL A 208 -9.03 -1.10 6.92
CA VAL A 208 -8.02 -1.44 7.94
C VAL A 208 -7.02 -0.31 8.18
N ASN A 209 -6.98 0.74 7.33
CA ASN A 209 -6.00 1.83 7.39
C ASN A 209 -5.81 2.43 8.79
N ASN A 210 -6.87 2.50 9.60
CA ASN A 210 -6.82 3.11 10.94
C ASN A 210 -5.97 2.32 11.95
N PHE A 211 -5.75 1.03 11.74
CA PHE A 211 -5.00 0.14 12.64
C PHE A 211 -3.96 -0.74 11.90
N ALA A 212 -3.76 -0.50 10.60
CA ALA A 212 -2.78 -1.18 9.79
C ALA A 212 -1.47 -0.39 9.62
N LEU A 213 -0.39 -1.13 9.42
CA LEU A 213 0.86 -0.68 8.85
C LEU A 213 0.94 -1.19 7.41
N HIS A 214 1.50 -0.38 6.51
CA HIS A 214 1.51 -0.67 5.07
C HIS A 214 2.95 -0.67 4.57
N LEU A 215 3.37 -1.78 3.97
CA LEU A 215 4.71 -1.95 3.44
C LEU A 215 4.62 -2.45 2.01
N SER A 216 5.19 -1.69 1.06
CA SER A 216 5.18 -2.06 -0.34
C SER A 216 6.55 -2.47 -0.84
N LEU A 217 6.58 -3.52 -1.64
CA LEU A 217 7.75 -3.91 -2.42
C LEU A 217 7.71 -3.25 -3.80
N GLU A 218 8.84 -2.75 -4.27
CA GLU A 218 8.98 -2.34 -5.67
C GLU A 218 8.82 -3.57 -6.59
N SER A 219 7.87 -3.51 -7.52
CA SER A 219 7.68 -4.58 -8.49
C SER A 219 8.87 -4.64 -9.46
N PRO A 220 9.29 -5.85 -9.90
CA PRO A 220 10.30 -5.96 -10.96
C PRO A 220 9.75 -5.40 -12.28
N PRO A 221 10.59 -5.11 -13.29
CA PRO A 221 10.13 -4.65 -14.60
C PRO A 221 9.09 -5.57 -15.26
N SER A 222 9.17 -6.89 -15.02
CA SER A 222 8.18 -7.85 -15.51
C SER A 222 6.82 -7.78 -14.81
N GLY A 223 6.70 -7.03 -13.71
CA GLY A 223 5.48 -6.74 -12.98
C GLY A 223 4.78 -5.44 -13.37
N ALA A 224 5.37 -4.63 -14.27
CA ALA A 224 4.81 -3.37 -14.75
C ALA A 224 3.67 -3.56 -15.77
N ASN A 225 2.67 -4.36 -15.39
CA ASN A 225 1.50 -4.74 -16.19
C ASN A 225 0.40 -5.31 -15.27
N ALA A 226 -0.74 -5.69 -15.86
CA ALA A 226 -1.90 -6.24 -15.17
C ALA A 226 -1.88 -7.78 -15.01
N ASN A 227 -0.79 -8.46 -15.35
CA ASN A 227 -0.72 -9.92 -15.23
C ASN A 227 -0.83 -10.35 -13.75
N ARG A 228 -1.32 -11.57 -13.51
CA ARG A 228 -1.48 -12.12 -12.15
C ARG A 228 -0.16 -12.50 -11.47
N SER A 229 0.94 -12.50 -12.21
CA SER A 229 2.26 -12.89 -11.69
C SER A 229 3.38 -12.17 -12.44
N HIS A 230 4.54 -12.12 -11.79
CA HIS A 230 5.81 -11.67 -12.33
C HIS A 230 6.97 -12.51 -11.78
N VAL A 231 8.21 -12.21 -12.15
CA VAL A 231 9.40 -13.02 -11.77
C VAL A 231 9.68 -13.09 -10.27
N GLY A 232 9.07 -12.19 -9.49
CA GLY A 232 9.16 -12.14 -8.03
C GLY A 232 10.15 -11.08 -7.54
N TYR A 233 10.37 -11.06 -6.23
CA TYR A 233 11.18 -10.05 -5.55
C TYR A 233 12.60 -10.54 -5.27
N THR A 234 13.55 -9.61 -5.22
CA THR A 234 14.99 -9.91 -5.02
C THR A 234 15.28 -10.39 -3.59
N SER A 235 16.39 -11.09 -3.38
CA SER A 235 16.81 -11.43 -2.00
C SER A 235 17.00 -10.19 -1.14
N LYS A 236 17.52 -9.10 -1.71
CA LYS A 236 17.74 -7.83 -0.99
C LYS A 236 16.42 -7.22 -0.52
N GLN A 237 15.37 -7.30 -1.33
CA GLN A 237 14.02 -6.90 -0.92
C GLN A 237 13.52 -7.74 0.26
N TYR A 238 13.66 -9.07 0.21
CA TYR A 238 13.25 -9.91 1.34
C TYR A 238 14.06 -9.65 2.61
N ASP A 239 15.37 -9.38 2.50
CA ASP A 239 16.20 -9.04 3.66
C ASP A 239 15.75 -7.73 4.30
N ALA A 240 15.56 -6.67 3.50
CA ALA A 240 15.07 -5.38 3.98
C ALA A 240 13.64 -5.46 4.53
N LEU A 241 12.74 -6.17 3.85
CA LEU A 241 11.38 -6.47 4.31
C LEU A 241 11.40 -7.11 5.70
N ALA A 242 12.21 -8.16 5.89
CA ALA A 242 12.29 -8.85 7.17
C ALA A 242 12.79 -7.94 8.30
N LEU A 243 13.77 -7.07 8.04
CA LEU A 243 14.27 -6.11 9.04
C LEU A 243 13.21 -5.06 9.42
N VAL A 244 12.47 -4.52 8.44
CA VAL A 244 11.38 -3.57 8.72
C VAL A 244 10.29 -4.25 9.54
N LEU A 245 9.87 -5.45 9.13
CA LEU A 245 8.85 -6.23 9.85
C LEU A 245 9.30 -6.60 11.26
N SER A 246 10.56 -7.00 11.45
CA SER A 246 11.15 -7.29 12.76
C SER A 246 11.06 -6.09 13.70
N GLY A 247 11.37 -4.90 13.19
CA GLY A 247 11.21 -3.65 13.92
C GLY A 247 9.76 -3.41 14.37
N TRP A 248 8.78 -3.60 13.48
CA TRP A 248 7.37 -3.44 13.81
C TRP A 248 6.83 -4.53 14.75
N ILE A 249 7.26 -5.79 14.57
CA ILE A 249 6.92 -6.90 15.48
C ILE A 249 7.32 -6.55 16.90
N ARG A 250 8.54 -6.05 17.10
CA ARG A 250 9.03 -5.68 18.43
C ARG A 250 8.37 -4.41 18.97
N SER A 251 8.20 -3.40 18.13
CA SER A 251 7.66 -2.09 18.55
C SER A 251 6.18 -2.14 18.91
N PHE A 252 5.40 -3.00 18.24
CA PHE A 252 3.94 -3.08 18.39
C PHE A 252 3.47 -4.44 18.92
N ASN A 253 4.39 -5.31 19.34
CA ASN A 253 4.10 -6.67 19.80
C ASN A 253 3.22 -7.46 18.81
N LEU A 254 3.52 -7.36 17.51
CA LEU A 254 2.71 -7.98 16.46
C LEU A 254 3.01 -9.47 16.39
N PRO A 255 1.99 -10.35 16.46
CA PRO A 255 2.21 -11.75 16.13
C PRO A 255 2.52 -11.88 14.63
N PRO A 256 3.33 -12.85 14.19
CA PRO A 256 3.54 -13.13 12.76
C PRO A 256 2.23 -13.39 12.00
N ALA A 257 1.17 -13.80 12.72
CA ALA A 257 -0.16 -13.96 12.18
C ALA A 257 -0.84 -12.66 11.74
N ALA A 258 -0.37 -11.49 12.20
CA ALA A 258 -0.88 -10.18 11.82
C ALA A 258 -0.32 -9.66 10.48
N ILE A 259 0.65 -10.34 9.88
CA ILE A 259 1.22 -9.97 8.58
C ILE A 259 0.39 -10.62 7.49
N THR A 260 -0.26 -9.82 6.65
CA THR A 260 -1.17 -10.24 5.58
C THR A 260 -0.84 -9.49 4.29
N THR A 261 -1.60 -9.76 3.21
CA THR A 261 -1.48 -9.07 1.92
C THR A 261 -2.67 -8.16 1.66
N HIS A 262 -2.52 -7.18 0.76
CA HIS A 262 -3.65 -6.38 0.29
C HIS A 262 -4.73 -7.27 -0.30
N ARG A 263 -4.35 -8.23 -1.15
CA ARG A 263 -5.26 -9.23 -1.72
C ARG A 263 -6.18 -9.92 -0.69
N HIS A 264 -5.67 -10.16 0.51
CA HIS A 264 -6.43 -10.84 1.53
C HIS A 264 -7.43 -9.90 2.23
N VAL A 265 -7.00 -8.68 2.55
CA VAL A 265 -7.84 -7.70 3.25
C VAL A 265 -8.81 -6.98 2.33
N ASP A 266 -8.58 -7.03 1.02
CA ASP A 266 -9.41 -6.36 0.04
C ASP A 266 -10.81 -7.00 -0.04
N VAL A 267 -11.81 -6.20 0.32
CA VAL A 267 -13.22 -6.58 0.21
C VAL A 267 -13.80 -6.14 -1.12
N GLY A 268 -13.20 -5.13 -1.77
CA GLY A 268 -13.62 -4.66 -3.08
C GLY A 268 -13.37 -5.67 -4.20
N GLY A 269 -12.33 -6.50 -4.08
CA GLY A 269 -11.89 -7.40 -5.14
C GLY A 269 -11.11 -6.69 -6.25
N GLU A 270 -10.59 -5.50 -5.94
CA GLU A 270 -9.85 -4.61 -6.84
C GLU A 270 -8.33 -4.86 -6.80
N ARG A 271 -7.83 -5.55 -5.76
CA ARG A 271 -6.40 -5.68 -5.47
C ARG A 271 -5.99 -7.13 -5.27
N ASP A 272 -4.87 -7.49 -5.87
CA ASP A 272 -4.33 -8.86 -5.90
C ASP A 272 -2.86 -8.93 -5.45
N ASP A 273 -2.32 -7.83 -4.90
CA ASP A 273 -0.92 -7.68 -4.52
C ASP A 273 -0.58 -8.16 -3.08
N PRO A 274 0.71 -8.43 -2.81
CA PRO A 274 1.82 -8.54 -3.76
C PRO A 274 1.76 -9.84 -4.58
N ARG A 275 1.85 -9.72 -5.91
CA ARG A 275 1.92 -10.87 -6.83
C ARG A 275 3.25 -11.58 -6.70
N SER A 276 3.26 -12.90 -6.90
CA SER A 276 4.48 -13.73 -6.81
C SER A 276 5.27 -13.58 -5.50
N PHE A 277 4.61 -13.22 -4.40
CA PHE A 277 5.24 -13.16 -3.08
C PHE A 277 5.53 -14.56 -2.55
N ASP A 278 6.74 -14.74 -2.02
CA ASP A 278 7.28 -16.02 -1.55
C ASP A 278 7.39 -15.98 -0.02
N TRP A 279 6.39 -16.58 0.63
CA TRP A 279 6.31 -16.68 2.08
C TRP A 279 7.46 -17.48 2.69
N SER A 280 8.02 -18.47 1.98
CA SER A 280 9.15 -19.27 2.48
C SER A 280 10.40 -18.41 2.62
N LYS A 281 10.64 -17.51 1.66
CA LYS A 281 11.73 -16.53 1.75
C LYS A 281 11.57 -15.60 2.94
N LEU A 282 10.36 -15.09 3.20
CA LEU A 282 10.10 -14.27 4.37
C LEU A 282 10.29 -15.06 5.67
N GLN A 283 9.69 -16.25 5.76
CA GLN A 283 9.76 -17.12 6.93
C GLN A 283 11.20 -17.41 7.34
N THR A 284 12.04 -17.78 6.38
CA THR A 284 13.46 -18.08 6.64
C THR A 284 14.19 -16.91 7.29
N ARG A 285 13.87 -15.67 6.90
CA ARG A 285 14.51 -14.45 7.42
C ARG A 285 13.96 -14.04 8.78
N LEU A 286 12.65 -14.11 8.98
CA LEU A 286 12.05 -13.85 10.30
C LEU A 286 12.47 -14.90 11.33
N ALA A 287 12.59 -16.17 10.94
CA ALA A 287 13.17 -17.21 11.80
C ALA A 287 14.63 -16.91 12.14
N ALA A 288 15.43 -16.46 11.17
CA ALA A 288 16.81 -16.03 11.41
C ALA A 288 16.91 -14.87 12.41
N LEU A 289 15.97 -13.92 12.37
CA LEU A 289 15.87 -12.81 13.31
C LEU A 289 15.26 -13.19 14.67
N GLY A 290 14.74 -14.42 14.81
CA GLY A 290 14.12 -14.93 16.04
C GLY A 290 12.65 -14.57 16.21
N ASP A 291 12.06 -13.86 15.25
CA ASP A 291 10.69 -13.31 15.35
C ASP A 291 9.59 -14.38 15.17
N LEU A 292 9.96 -15.60 14.77
CA LEU A 292 9.05 -16.75 14.63
C LEU A 292 9.18 -17.76 15.77
N CYS A 293 9.89 -17.40 16.84
CA CYS A 293 10.15 -18.29 17.96
C CYS A 293 9.52 -17.82 19.27
N VAL A 294 8.53 -16.93 19.17
CA VAL A 294 7.79 -16.41 20.32
C VAL A 294 6.72 -17.42 20.76
N THR A 295 6.62 -17.64 22.07
CA THR A 295 5.65 -18.54 22.74
C THR A 295 4.30 -17.89 22.93
#